data_AF-A0A7S1WHI9-F1
#
_entry.id   AF-A0A7S1WHI9-F1
#
_cell.length_a   1.000
_cell.length_b   1.000
_cell.length_c   1.000
_cell.angle_alpha   90.00
_cell.angle_beta   90.00
_cell.angle_gamma   90.00
#
_symmetry.space_group_name_H-M   'P 1'
#
loop_
_entity.id
_entity.type
_entity.pdbx_description
1 polymer ?
#
loop_
_entity_poly.entity_id
_entity_poly.type
_entity_poly.pdbx_seq_one_letter_code
_entity_poly.pdbx_strand_id
1 'polypeptide(L)'
;GRSRPAPARGPGLLLAPLLLGCLRGASGDAPAAPSLAEMVASIEAGTHNNNFFDGEGMFGSAASEEQSVGLCILDKAGAIVAEEAHTFLNDLQVDLAACCTKSNKEWCVGRLRAGYGLLHGLSRLPNPREAEARAELAEAAGHLLSAARALLTDAQLGATAVRLLGACADSPGTPCGMDELGGLRSEL
;
A
#
# COMPACT_ATOMS: atom_id res chain seq x y z
N GLY A 1 75.32 46.98 -20.38
CA GLY A 1 74.83 45.58 -20.26
C GLY A 1 73.33 45.60 -20.41
N ARG A 2 72.77 44.81 -21.33
CA ARG A 2 71.38 44.94 -21.81
C ARG A 2 70.37 44.35 -20.83
N SER A 3 69.27 45.08 -20.66
CA SER A 3 68.06 44.76 -19.90
C SER A 3 67.23 43.65 -20.56
N ARG A 4 66.53 42.83 -19.74
CA ARG A 4 65.45 41.89 -20.14
C ARG A 4 64.18 42.68 -20.53
N PRO A 5 63.29 42.21 -21.44
CA PRO A 5 62.24 41.19 -21.17
C PRO A 5 61.98 40.28 -22.42
N ALA A 6 61.07 39.32 -22.55
CA ALA A 6 59.71 39.07 -22.07
C ALA A 6 59.28 37.59 -22.36
N PRO A 7 58.05 37.14 -22.01
CA PRO A 7 57.65 35.73 -21.83
C PRO A 7 56.94 35.10 -23.04
N ALA A 8 56.96 33.76 -23.13
CA ALA A 8 56.11 33.01 -24.05
C ALA A 8 54.83 32.54 -23.34
N ARG A 9 53.69 32.92 -23.93
CA ARG A 9 52.32 32.61 -23.55
C ARG A 9 51.95 31.17 -23.95
N GLY A 10 51.14 30.48 -23.15
CA GLY A 10 50.46 29.21 -23.49
C GLY A 10 49.35 29.42 -24.53
N PRO A 11 48.27 28.61 -24.61
CA PRO A 11 47.87 27.45 -23.80
C PRO A 11 47.50 26.23 -24.65
N GLY A 12 47.43 25.05 -24.04
CA GLY A 12 46.91 23.86 -24.72
C GLY A 12 46.61 22.76 -23.74
N LEU A 13 45.43 22.81 -23.12
CA LEU A 13 44.68 21.62 -22.72
C LEU A 13 43.25 22.05 -22.42
N LEU A 14 42.37 21.84 -23.39
CA LEU A 14 40.92 21.89 -23.22
C LEU A 14 40.51 20.69 -22.37
N LEU A 15 40.26 20.90 -21.09
CA LEU A 15 39.60 19.95 -20.19
C LEU A 15 38.14 20.37 -20.04
N ALA A 16 37.26 19.62 -20.70
CA ALA A 16 35.84 19.53 -20.39
C ALA A 16 35.40 18.10 -20.74
N PRO A 17 34.34 17.52 -20.14
CA PRO A 17 33.53 17.97 -19.01
C PRO A 17 33.35 16.86 -17.92
N LEU A 18 33.06 17.23 -16.68
CA LEU A 18 32.53 16.29 -15.66
C LEU A 18 31.26 16.90 -15.06
N LEU A 19 30.24 17.05 -15.92
CA LEU A 19 28.86 17.17 -15.47
C LEU A 19 28.39 15.76 -15.10
N LEU A 20 28.78 15.30 -13.92
CA LEU A 20 28.19 14.12 -13.31
C LEU A 20 26.77 14.51 -12.87
N GLY A 21 25.83 14.35 -13.80
CA GLY A 21 24.42 14.61 -13.59
C GLY A 21 23.90 13.71 -12.47
N CYS A 22 23.61 14.31 -11.31
CA CYS A 22 22.67 13.76 -10.35
C CYS A 22 21.26 13.83 -10.97
N LEU A 23 21.00 12.99 -11.97
CA LEU A 23 19.65 12.54 -12.25
C LEU A 23 19.27 11.58 -11.12
N ARG A 24 19.04 12.13 -9.92
CA ARG A 24 18.12 11.50 -8.98
C ARG A 24 16.74 11.65 -9.61
N GLY A 25 16.43 10.74 -10.54
CA GLY A 25 15.04 10.50 -10.90
C GLY A 25 14.31 10.32 -9.58
N ALA A 26 13.22 11.06 -9.39
CA ALA A 26 12.29 10.77 -8.31
C ALA A 26 11.92 9.29 -8.47
N SER A 27 12.51 8.45 -7.63
CA SER A 27 12.22 7.03 -7.60
C SER A 27 10.81 6.96 -7.05
N GLY A 28 9.81 6.96 -7.94
CA GLY A 28 8.50 6.45 -7.57
C GLY A 28 8.68 5.05 -7.01
N ASP A 29 7.83 4.68 -6.06
CA ASP A 29 7.89 3.35 -5.47
C ASP A 29 7.82 2.26 -6.54
N ALA A 30 8.51 1.16 -6.28
CA ALA A 30 8.52 0.05 -7.21
C ALA A 30 7.08 -0.48 -7.41
N PRO A 31 6.71 -0.89 -8.64
CA PRO A 31 5.37 -1.36 -8.91
C PRO A 31 5.01 -2.61 -8.09
N ALA A 32 3.81 -2.62 -7.53
CA ALA A 32 3.25 -3.78 -6.85
C ALA A 32 3.25 -5.03 -7.75
N ALA A 33 3.55 -6.18 -7.14
CA ALA A 33 3.63 -7.45 -7.86
C ALA A 33 2.24 -7.92 -8.35
N PRO A 34 2.17 -8.82 -9.36
CA PRO A 34 0.89 -9.32 -9.89
C PRO A 34 0.04 -10.12 -8.89
N SER A 35 0.65 -10.63 -7.82
CA SER A 35 -0.05 -11.38 -6.78
C SER A 35 0.45 -11.04 -5.39
N LEU A 36 -0.44 -11.20 -4.41
CA LEU A 36 -0.13 -11.00 -3.00
C LEU A 36 1.05 -11.87 -2.54
N ALA A 37 1.13 -13.13 -3.00
CA ALA A 37 2.22 -14.04 -2.66
C ALA A 37 3.58 -13.53 -3.16
N GLU A 38 3.63 -13.06 -4.41
CA GLU A 38 4.84 -12.46 -4.99
C GLU A 38 5.21 -11.16 -4.30
N MET A 39 4.21 -10.35 -3.94
CA MET A 39 4.42 -9.08 -3.24
C MET A 39 5.00 -9.30 -1.85
N VAL A 40 4.45 -10.26 -1.08
CA VAL A 40 4.97 -10.68 0.21
C VAL A 40 6.41 -11.19 0.08
N ALA A 41 6.68 -12.07 -0.89
CA ALA A 41 8.02 -12.57 -1.14
C ALA A 41 9.00 -11.44 -1.51
N SER A 42 8.53 -10.41 -2.22
CA SER A 42 9.33 -9.25 -2.59
C SER A 42 9.68 -8.37 -1.38
N ILE A 43 8.77 -8.22 -0.41
CA ILE A 43 9.03 -7.54 0.86
C ILE A 43 10.03 -8.36 1.72
N GLU A 44 9.82 -9.67 1.84
CA GLU A 44 10.72 -10.57 2.57
C GLU A 44 12.15 -10.56 1.98
N ALA A 45 12.27 -10.41 0.66
CA ALA A 45 13.55 -10.28 -0.04
C ALA A 45 14.19 -8.87 0.08
N GLY A 46 13.52 -7.91 0.73
CA GLY A 46 13.99 -6.53 0.87
C GLY A 46 13.94 -5.71 -0.43
N THR A 47 13.19 -6.17 -1.44
CA THR A 47 13.01 -5.43 -2.70
C THR A 47 11.96 -4.31 -2.55
N HIS A 48 10.95 -4.55 -1.72
CA HIS A 48 9.97 -3.53 -1.31
C HIS A 48 10.05 -3.31 0.20
N ASN A 49 9.66 -2.10 0.64
CA ASN A 49 9.62 -1.75 2.05
C ASN A 49 8.50 -2.54 2.76
N ASN A 50 8.78 -2.95 4.00
CA ASN A 50 7.75 -3.50 4.87
C ASN A 50 7.00 -2.37 5.57
N ASN A 51 5.93 -1.89 4.95
CA ASN A 51 5.08 -0.80 5.45
C ASN A 51 4.00 -1.29 6.43
N PHE A 52 4.33 -2.27 7.28
CA PHE A 52 3.38 -2.79 8.26
C PHE A 52 2.93 -1.67 9.20
N PHE A 53 1.62 -1.45 9.25
CA PHE A 53 0.99 -0.51 10.17
C PHE A 53 -0.36 -1.09 10.59
N ASP A 54 -0.57 -1.24 11.89
CA ASP A 54 -1.75 -1.89 12.46
C ASP A 54 -2.78 -0.89 13.00
N GLY A 55 -2.65 0.40 12.71
CA GLY A 55 -3.65 1.39 13.12
C GLY A 55 -3.90 1.43 14.64
N GLU A 56 -2.91 1.00 15.43
CA GLU A 56 -3.00 0.99 16.89
C GLU A 56 -3.38 2.39 17.41
N GLY A 57 -4.33 2.41 18.34
CA GLY A 57 -4.91 3.64 18.88
C GLY A 57 -6.11 4.20 18.08
N MET A 58 -6.12 4.05 16.75
CA MET A 58 -7.28 4.42 15.93
C MET A 58 -8.36 3.33 15.95
N PHE A 59 -7.96 2.08 15.69
CA PHE A 59 -8.90 0.96 15.58
C PHE A 59 -8.98 0.10 16.85
N GLY A 60 -8.04 0.26 17.77
CA GLY A 60 -7.99 -0.49 19.02
C GLY A 60 -6.56 -0.87 19.38
N SER A 61 -6.42 -1.96 20.11
CA SER A 61 -5.13 -2.55 20.46
C SER A 61 -5.12 -4.06 20.24
N ALA A 62 -3.97 -4.58 19.84
CA ALA A 62 -3.76 -6.01 19.64
C ALA A 62 -3.15 -6.64 20.89
N ALA A 63 -3.67 -7.79 21.30
CA ALA A 63 -3.10 -8.62 22.36
C ALA A 63 -2.22 -9.77 21.83
N SER A 64 -2.26 -10.04 20.52
CA SER A 64 -1.43 -11.04 19.85
C SER A 64 -0.95 -10.56 18.48
N GLU A 65 0.00 -11.28 17.89
CA GLU A 65 0.47 -10.98 16.54
C GLU A 65 -0.63 -11.17 15.50
N GLU A 66 -1.50 -12.17 15.68
CA GLU A 66 -2.68 -12.38 14.83
C GLU A 66 -3.63 -11.18 14.87
N GLN A 67 -3.89 -10.64 16.06
CA GLN A 67 -4.72 -9.44 16.19
C GLN A 67 -4.04 -8.21 15.56
N SER A 68 -2.71 -8.07 15.66
CA SER A 68 -1.97 -6.99 14.99
C SER A 68 -2.08 -7.11 13.46
N VAL A 69 -2.01 -8.33 12.90
CA VAL A 69 -2.30 -8.57 11.48
C VAL A 69 -3.76 -8.20 11.15
N GLY A 70 -4.71 -8.57 12.01
CA GLY A 70 -6.11 -8.22 11.85
C GLY A 70 -6.35 -6.70 11.81
N LEU A 71 -5.71 -5.95 12.69
CA LEU A 71 -5.81 -4.50 12.73
C LEU A 71 -5.11 -3.85 11.53
N CYS A 72 -3.98 -4.39 11.07
CA CYS A 72 -3.32 -3.97 9.82
C CYS A 72 -4.26 -4.13 8.61
N ILE A 73 -4.94 -5.26 8.49
CA ILE A 73 -5.90 -5.48 7.40
C ILE A 73 -7.08 -4.50 7.51
N LEU A 74 -7.57 -4.26 8.74
CA LEU A 74 -8.65 -3.31 8.99
C LEU A 74 -8.25 -1.86 8.61
N ASP A 75 -7.02 -1.46 8.91
CA ASP A 75 -6.45 -0.17 8.49
C ASP A 75 -6.48 -0.01 6.97
N LYS A 76 -6.03 -1.03 6.22
CA LYS A 76 -6.04 -0.98 4.75
C LYS A 76 -7.46 -0.99 4.18
N ALA A 77 -8.40 -1.68 4.83
CA ALA A 77 -9.82 -1.56 4.48
C ALA A 77 -10.34 -0.13 4.72
N GLY A 78 -9.96 0.49 5.84
CA GLY A 78 -10.30 1.87 6.17
C GLY A 78 -9.75 2.85 5.13
N ALA A 79 -8.51 2.68 4.68
CA ALA A 79 -7.90 3.50 3.63
C ALA A 79 -8.69 3.45 2.31
N ILE A 80 -9.22 2.28 1.92
CA ILE A 80 -10.08 2.14 0.73
C ILE A 80 -11.36 3.00 0.86
N VAL A 81 -11.90 3.12 2.07
CA VAL A 81 -13.16 3.83 2.35
C VAL A 81 -12.95 5.34 2.49
N ALA A 82 -11.87 5.74 3.16
CA ALA A 82 -11.60 7.13 3.54
C ALA A 82 -11.03 7.94 2.37
N GLU A 83 -10.10 7.33 1.64
CA GLU A 83 -9.29 8.02 0.66
C GLU A 83 -9.79 7.77 -0.77
N GLU A 84 -9.34 8.60 -1.70
CA GLU A 84 -9.53 8.32 -3.11
C GLU A 84 -8.54 7.22 -3.54
N ALA A 85 -8.88 5.97 -3.18
CA ALA A 85 -8.08 4.75 -3.32
C ALA A 85 -7.38 4.60 -4.66
N HIS A 86 -7.98 5.12 -5.73
CA HIS A 86 -7.42 5.09 -7.07
C HIS A 86 -6.08 5.83 -7.22
N THR A 87 -5.75 6.78 -6.34
CA THR A 87 -4.51 7.56 -6.42
C THR A 87 -3.30 6.88 -5.77
N PHE A 88 -3.52 5.87 -4.91
CA PHE A 88 -2.46 5.16 -4.18
C PHE A 88 -2.58 3.63 -4.25
N LEU A 89 -3.26 3.08 -5.27
CA LEU A 89 -3.44 1.62 -5.43
C LEU A 89 -2.13 0.84 -5.41
N ASN A 90 -1.03 1.43 -5.89
CA ASN A 90 0.28 0.81 -5.80
C ASN A 90 0.69 0.59 -4.33
N ASP A 91 0.64 1.66 -3.55
CA ASP A 91 1.09 1.68 -2.16
C ASP A 91 0.17 0.82 -1.30
N LEU A 92 -1.15 0.90 -1.52
CA LEU A 92 -2.14 0.04 -0.86
C LEU A 92 -1.86 -1.45 -1.06
N GLN A 93 -1.40 -1.86 -2.26
CA GLN A 93 -1.04 -3.25 -2.52
C GLN A 93 0.23 -3.66 -1.74
N VAL A 94 1.23 -2.79 -1.67
CA VAL A 94 2.46 -3.03 -0.89
C VAL A 94 2.13 -3.13 0.60
N ASP A 95 1.32 -2.21 1.11
CA ASP A 95 0.86 -2.14 2.48
C ASP A 95 0.01 -3.35 2.88
N LEU A 96 -0.91 -3.77 2.02
CA LEU A 96 -1.70 -4.98 2.24
C LEU A 96 -0.81 -6.23 2.29
N ALA A 97 0.21 -6.29 1.43
CA ALA A 97 1.20 -7.37 1.47
C ALA A 97 2.05 -7.32 2.75
N ALA A 98 2.40 -6.14 3.24
CA ALA A 98 3.11 -5.97 4.49
C ALA A 98 2.35 -6.60 5.67
N CYS A 99 1.02 -6.49 5.71
CA CYS A 99 0.19 -7.16 6.73
C CYS A 99 0.40 -8.68 6.76
N CYS A 100 0.66 -9.32 5.62
CA CYS A 100 0.89 -10.77 5.51
C CYS A 100 2.35 -11.21 5.70
N THR A 101 3.27 -10.32 6.10
CA THR A 101 4.68 -10.68 6.39
C THR A 101 4.89 -11.21 7.82
N LYS A 102 3.85 -11.15 8.67
CA LYS A 102 3.85 -11.67 10.04
C LYS A 102 3.11 -13.03 10.12
N SER A 103 2.67 -13.43 11.32
CA SER A 103 1.95 -14.69 11.61
C SER A 103 0.94 -15.12 10.54
N ASN A 104 0.78 -16.44 10.41
CA ASN A 104 -0.23 -17.08 9.56
C ASN A 104 -0.19 -16.63 8.09
N LYS A 105 1.02 -16.47 7.54
CA LYS A 105 1.27 -16.02 6.16
C LYS A 105 0.43 -16.76 5.11
N GLU A 106 0.45 -18.10 5.10
CA GLU A 106 -0.30 -18.88 4.12
C GLU A 106 -1.81 -18.62 4.21
N TRP A 107 -2.33 -18.48 5.43
CA TRP A 107 -3.73 -18.12 5.66
C TRP A 107 -4.01 -16.69 5.18
N CYS A 108 -3.16 -15.72 5.51
CA CYS A 108 -3.33 -14.31 5.15
C CYS A 108 -3.34 -14.14 3.64
N VAL A 109 -2.33 -14.70 2.97
CA VAL A 109 -2.21 -14.71 1.51
C VAL A 109 -3.42 -15.39 0.86
N GLY A 110 -3.84 -16.55 1.39
CA GLY A 110 -4.99 -17.28 0.87
C GLY A 110 -6.31 -16.50 0.99
N ARG A 111 -6.54 -15.85 2.15
CA ARG A 111 -7.76 -15.10 2.43
C ARG A 111 -7.86 -13.79 1.66
N LEU A 112 -6.75 -13.07 1.51
CA LEU A 112 -6.71 -11.75 0.88
C LEU A 112 -6.44 -11.82 -0.63
N ARG A 113 -6.21 -13.01 -1.19
CA ARG A 113 -5.91 -13.21 -2.63
C ARG A 113 -6.93 -12.53 -3.55
N ALA A 114 -8.22 -12.69 -3.26
CA ALA A 114 -9.29 -12.12 -4.10
C ALA A 114 -9.27 -10.59 -4.02
N GLY A 115 -9.30 -10.02 -2.81
CA GLY A 115 -9.24 -8.58 -2.60
C GLY A 115 -8.01 -7.93 -3.23
N TYR A 116 -6.82 -8.53 -3.05
CA TYR A 116 -5.60 -8.05 -3.72
C TYR A 116 -5.73 -8.11 -5.25
N GLY A 117 -6.31 -9.18 -5.78
CA GLY A 117 -6.51 -9.34 -7.23
C GLY A 117 -7.39 -8.23 -7.84
N LEU A 118 -8.41 -7.77 -7.11
CA LEU A 118 -9.27 -6.65 -7.53
C LEU A 118 -8.48 -5.33 -7.53
N LEU A 119 -7.72 -5.06 -6.46
CA LEU A 119 -6.85 -3.88 -6.38
C LEU A 119 -5.82 -3.85 -7.51
N HIS A 120 -5.18 -4.99 -7.77
CA HIS A 120 -4.20 -5.14 -8.85
C HIS A 120 -4.87 -4.95 -10.22
N GLY A 121 -6.00 -5.61 -10.47
CA GLY A 121 -6.76 -5.46 -11.71
C GLY A 121 -7.09 -4.00 -11.99
N LEU A 122 -7.61 -3.29 -10.97
CA LEU A 122 -7.94 -1.88 -11.07
C LEU A 122 -6.72 -1.00 -11.36
N SER A 123 -5.57 -1.25 -10.70
CA SER A 123 -4.35 -0.46 -10.91
C SER A 123 -3.75 -0.61 -12.32
N ARG A 124 -4.20 -1.60 -13.09
CA ARG A 124 -3.76 -1.86 -14.47
C ARG A 124 -4.66 -1.20 -15.52
N LEU A 125 -5.84 -0.73 -15.14
CA LEU A 125 -6.79 -0.14 -16.08
C LEU A 125 -6.39 1.31 -16.41
N PRO A 126 -6.25 1.66 -17.69
CA PRO A 126 -6.10 3.06 -18.08
C PRO A 126 -7.45 3.77 -17.96
N ASN A 127 -7.54 4.76 -17.08
CA ASN A 127 -8.75 5.58 -16.86
C ASN A 127 -10.04 4.74 -16.63
N PRO A 128 -10.10 3.93 -15.56
CA PRO A 128 -11.30 3.15 -15.26
C PRO A 128 -12.51 4.08 -15.06
N ARG A 129 -13.72 3.63 -15.43
CA ARG A 129 -14.93 4.39 -15.12
C ARG A 129 -15.08 4.47 -13.61
N GLU A 130 -15.37 5.65 -13.09
CA GLU A 130 -15.46 5.88 -11.64
C GLU A 130 -16.38 4.87 -10.95
N ALA A 131 -17.56 4.59 -11.54
CA ALA A 131 -18.51 3.63 -10.99
C ALA A 131 -17.96 2.19 -10.91
N GLU A 132 -17.17 1.77 -11.90
CA GLU A 132 -16.54 0.45 -11.91
C GLU A 132 -15.41 0.39 -10.88
N ALA A 133 -14.54 1.41 -10.86
CA ALA A 133 -13.48 1.53 -9.87
C ALA A 133 -14.03 1.46 -8.45
N ARG A 134 -15.13 2.18 -8.18
CA ARG A 134 -15.80 2.18 -6.88
C ARG A 134 -16.40 0.82 -6.52
N ALA A 135 -16.97 0.09 -7.46
CA ALA A 135 -17.50 -1.25 -7.21
C ALA A 135 -16.38 -2.25 -6.88
N GLU A 136 -15.29 -2.24 -7.65
CA GLU A 136 -14.12 -3.09 -7.42
C GLU A 136 -13.45 -2.79 -6.07
N LEU A 137 -13.35 -1.50 -5.70
CA LEU A 137 -12.84 -1.07 -4.41
C LEU A 137 -13.72 -1.52 -3.25
N ALA A 138 -15.04 -1.40 -3.39
CA ALA A 138 -15.96 -1.89 -2.36
C ALA A 138 -15.81 -3.40 -2.16
N GLU A 139 -15.76 -4.16 -3.26
CA GLU A 139 -15.57 -5.61 -3.18
C GLU A 139 -14.23 -5.98 -2.55
N ALA A 140 -13.15 -5.28 -2.90
CA ALA A 140 -11.85 -5.44 -2.27
C ALA A 140 -11.92 -5.18 -0.75
N ALA A 141 -12.55 -4.07 -0.33
CA ALA A 141 -12.75 -3.76 1.08
C ALA A 141 -13.56 -4.85 1.79
N GLY A 142 -14.62 -5.38 1.17
CA GLY A 142 -15.39 -6.50 1.72
C GLY A 142 -14.52 -7.74 2.00
N HIS A 143 -13.64 -8.11 1.07
CA HIS A 143 -12.67 -9.18 1.28
C HIS A 143 -11.73 -8.91 2.46
N LEU A 144 -11.20 -7.69 2.57
CA LEU A 144 -10.31 -7.29 3.66
C LEU A 144 -11.04 -7.32 5.00
N LEU A 145 -12.24 -6.75 5.10
CA LEU A 145 -13.05 -6.74 6.31
C LEU A 145 -13.40 -8.16 6.78
N SER A 146 -13.70 -9.06 5.84
CA SER A 146 -13.94 -10.47 6.14
C SER A 146 -12.72 -11.15 6.78
N ALA A 147 -11.52 -10.87 6.27
CA ALA A 147 -10.29 -11.38 6.85
C ALA A 147 -9.98 -10.73 8.22
N ALA A 148 -10.15 -9.42 8.36
CA ALA A 148 -9.95 -8.70 9.62
C ALA A 148 -10.86 -9.25 10.73
N ARG A 149 -12.16 -9.46 10.45
CA ARG A 149 -13.11 -10.07 11.39
C ARG A 149 -12.63 -11.41 11.95
N ALA A 150 -12.03 -12.25 11.09
CA ALA A 150 -11.55 -13.56 11.50
C ALA A 150 -10.35 -13.52 12.46
N LEU A 151 -9.53 -12.45 12.41
CA LEU A 151 -8.35 -12.29 13.27
C LEU A 151 -8.62 -11.43 14.51
N LEU A 152 -9.63 -10.55 14.45
CA LEU A 152 -9.98 -9.63 15.53
C LEU A 152 -11.06 -10.18 16.46
N THR A 153 -11.22 -11.51 16.49
CA THR A 153 -12.08 -12.15 17.49
C THR A 153 -11.52 -11.84 18.88
N ASP A 154 -12.39 -11.37 19.78
CA ASP A 154 -12.08 -10.96 21.15
C ASP A 154 -11.05 -9.82 21.30
N ALA A 155 -10.75 -9.09 20.21
CA ALA A 155 -9.88 -7.92 20.26
C ALA A 155 -10.56 -6.73 20.96
N GLN A 156 -9.77 -5.88 21.63
CA GLN A 156 -10.27 -4.62 22.19
C GLN A 156 -10.32 -3.56 21.08
N LEU A 157 -11.52 -3.35 20.55
CA LEU A 157 -11.75 -2.48 19.39
C LEU A 157 -12.35 -1.14 19.78
N GLY A 158 -11.91 -0.08 19.11
CA GLY A 158 -12.54 1.24 19.15
C GLY A 158 -13.87 1.27 18.40
N ALA A 159 -14.68 2.31 18.62
CA ALA A 159 -15.98 2.45 17.97
C ALA A 159 -15.90 2.46 16.43
N THR A 160 -14.88 3.12 15.88
CA THR A 160 -14.63 3.16 14.42
C THR A 160 -14.37 1.77 13.87
N ALA A 161 -13.54 0.97 14.55
CA ALA A 161 -13.25 -0.41 14.14
C ALA A 161 -14.49 -1.30 14.17
N VAL A 162 -15.28 -1.24 15.26
CA VAL A 162 -16.52 -2.02 15.38
C VAL A 162 -17.48 -1.71 14.23
N ARG A 163 -17.61 -0.43 13.88
CA ARG A 163 -18.47 -0.03 12.77
C ARG A 163 -17.95 -0.47 11.41
N LEU A 164 -16.66 -0.27 11.16
CA LEU A 164 -16.03 -0.65 9.91
C LEU A 164 -16.12 -2.17 9.70
N LEU A 165 -15.86 -2.98 10.74
CA LEU A 165 -16.06 -4.43 10.71
C LEU A 165 -17.53 -4.84 10.56
N GLY A 166 -18.48 -3.99 10.95
CA GLY A 166 -19.90 -4.20 10.74
C GLY A 166 -20.36 -3.98 9.30
N ALA A 167 -19.58 -3.27 8.47
CA ALA A 167 -19.87 -3.11 7.06
C ALA A 167 -19.57 -4.38 6.27
N CYS A 168 -20.35 -4.63 5.22
CA CYS A 168 -20.19 -5.78 4.34
C CYS A 168 -20.10 -7.09 5.14
N ALA A 169 -20.97 -7.25 6.13
CA ALA A 169 -20.92 -8.34 7.10
C ALA A 169 -21.01 -9.72 6.44
N ASP A 170 -21.76 -9.81 5.34
CA ASP A 170 -21.98 -11.04 4.58
C ASP A 170 -20.90 -11.28 3.51
N SER A 171 -19.92 -10.39 3.35
CA SER A 171 -18.82 -10.57 2.40
C SER A 171 -17.85 -11.68 2.86
N PRO A 172 -17.36 -12.55 1.94
CA PRO A 172 -17.52 -12.52 0.48
C PRO A 172 -18.72 -13.35 -0.05
N GLY A 173 -19.67 -13.75 0.79
CA GLY A 173 -20.87 -14.47 0.37
C GLY A 173 -21.83 -13.60 -0.46
N THR A 174 -21.86 -12.30 -0.16
CA THR A 174 -22.54 -11.26 -0.93
C THR A 174 -21.54 -10.17 -1.31
N PRO A 175 -21.54 -9.66 -2.56
CA PRO A 175 -20.68 -8.57 -2.95
C PRO A 175 -20.89 -7.32 -2.10
N CYS A 176 -19.79 -6.67 -1.70
CA CYS A 176 -19.80 -5.48 -0.85
C CYS A 176 -20.11 -4.24 -1.69
N GLY A 177 -21.12 -3.47 -1.28
CA GLY A 177 -21.51 -2.24 -1.94
C GLY A 177 -20.86 -0.99 -1.34
N MET A 178 -20.65 0.06 -2.16
CA MET A 178 -20.20 1.37 -1.65
C MET A 178 -21.24 2.04 -0.73
N ASP A 179 -22.51 1.64 -0.80
CA ASP A 179 -23.57 2.09 0.10
C ASP A 179 -23.38 1.56 1.53
N GLU A 180 -22.86 0.35 1.68
CA GLU A 180 -22.50 -0.22 2.99
C GLU A 180 -21.28 0.47 3.60
N LEU A 181 -20.35 0.97 2.76
CA LEU A 181 -19.13 1.65 3.19
C LEU A 181 -19.31 3.17 3.34
N GLY A 182 -20.21 3.78 2.57
CA GLY A 182 -20.28 5.23 2.37
C GLY A 182 -20.60 6.04 3.64
N GLY A 183 -21.28 5.45 4.61
CA GLY A 183 -21.58 6.09 5.90
C GLY A 183 -20.38 6.18 6.85
N LEU A 184 -19.23 5.58 6.52
CA LEU A 184 -18.05 5.51 7.38
C LEU A 184 -16.99 6.57 7.05
N ARG A 185 -17.05 7.17 5.85
CA ARG A 185 -16.03 8.11 5.37
C ARG A 185 -15.87 9.37 6.25
N SER A 186 -16.91 9.80 6.96
CA SER A 186 -16.82 10.97 7.85
C SER A 186 -16.13 10.69 9.19
N GLU A 187 -15.73 9.45 9.44
CA GLU A 187 -15.23 8.97 10.73
C GLU A 187 -13.85 8.31 10.67
N LEU A 188 -13.33 8.19 9.45
CA LEU A 188 -11.98 7.77 9.10
C LEU A 188 -11.21 9.01 8.64
#